data_AF-A0A1G9M5B8-F1
#
_entry.id   AF-A0A1G9M5B8-F1
#
_cell.length_a   1.000
_cell.length_b   1.000
_cell.length_c   1.000
_cell.angle_alpha   90.00
_cell.angle_beta   90.00
_cell.angle_gamma   90.00
#
_symmetry.space_group_name_H-M   'P 1'
#
loop_
_entity.id
_entity.type
_entity.pdbx_description
1 polymer ?
#
loop_
_entity_poly.entity_id
_entity_poly.type
_entity_poly.pdbx_seq_one_letter_code
_entity_poly.pdbx_strand_id
1 'polypeptide(L)'
;MEEHVSSSEGTLDRLEDMERTFLHSPEAFQEVLHMLVERFQALKEELGHVVATRHHQELLYKVHQLKGYPLAYSSQIFAGVYAQIYRTPQPTEVQWQAWAQVILDEINAIQEAARRRIAEYEQS
;
A
#
# COMPACT_ATOMS: atom_id res chain seq x y z
N MET A 1 20.91 -26.34 -2.04
CA MET A 1 21.29 -24.91 -2.09
C MET A 1 20.01 -24.15 -1.91
N GLU A 2 19.76 -23.68 -0.70
CA GLU A 2 18.61 -22.85 -0.38
C GLU A 2 18.90 -21.45 -0.91
N GLU A 3 18.37 -21.12 -2.10
CA GLU A 3 18.16 -19.73 -2.49
C GLU A 3 16.99 -19.20 -1.66
N HIS A 4 17.31 -18.69 -0.47
CA HIS A 4 16.47 -17.70 0.17
C HIS A 4 16.56 -16.42 -0.68
N VAL A 5 15.79 -16.38 -1.77
CA VAL A 5 15.49 -15.14 -2.50
C VAL A 5 14.75 -14.26 -1.50
N SER A 6 15.51 -13.30 -1.02
CA SER A 6 15.21 -12.40 0.08
C SER A 6 13.85 -11.75 -0.14
N SER A 7 12.96 -11.79 0.86
CA SER A 7 11.68 -11.07 0.87
C SER A 7 11.82 -9.53 0.84
N SER A 8 13.01 -9.05 0.49
CA SER A 8 13.42 -7.65 0.41
C SER A 8 13.38 -7.13 -1.04
N GLU A 9 13.52 -7.99 -2.07
CA GLU A 9 13.47 -7.56 -3.48
C GLU A 9 12.10 -6.96 -3.83
N GLY A 10 11.00 -7.65 -3.48
CA GLY A 10 9.66 -7.13 -3.78
C GLY A 10 9.28 -5.85 -2.99
N THR A 11 9.99 -5.51 -1.91
CA THR A 11 9.70 -4.32 -1.07
C THR A 11 10.44 -3.10 -1.56
N LEU A 12 11.67 -3.27 -2.09
CA LEU A 12 12.43 -2.20 -2.73
C LEU A 12 11.82 -1.81 -4.09
N ASP A 13 11.41 -2.81 -4.88
CA ASP A 13 10.73 -2.62 -6.18
C ASP A 13 9.50 -1.69 -6.12
N ARG A 14 8.86 -1.56 -4.96
CA ARG A 14 7.61 -0.78 -4.80
C ARG A 14 7.81 0.72 -4.97
N LEU A 15 8.97 1.26 -4.60
CA LEU A 15 9.24 2.71 -4.63
C LEU A 15 10.19 3.11 -5.77
N GLU A 16 10.81 2.16 -6.46
CA GLU A 16 11.81 2.45 -7.50
C GLU A 16 11.29 3.30 -8.66
N ASP A 17 10.07 3.03 -9.15
CA ASP A 17 9.47 3.82 -10.23
C ASP A 17 9.21 5.27 -9.78
N MET A 18 8.86 5.45 -8.50
CA MET A 18 8.68 6.77 -7.93
C MET A 18 10.03 7.46 -7.77
N GLU A 19 11.05 6.78 -7.24
CA GLU A 19 12.42 7.29 -7.14
C GLU A 19 12.97 7.75 -8.51
N ARG A 20 12.74 6.97 -9.57
CA ARG A 20 13.09 7.35 -10.95
C ARG A 20 12.43 8.65 -11.40
N THR A 21 11.19 8.90 -10.98
CA THR A 21 10.50 10.15 -11.29
C THR A 21 11.15 11.36 -10.60
N PHE A 22 11.77 11.16 -9.44
CA PHE A 22 12.43 12.19 -8.64
C PHE A 22 13.96 12.14 -8.70
N LEU A 23 14.55 11.45 -9.70
CA LEU A 23 16.00 11.29 -9.89
C LEU A 23 16.81 12.61 -9.81
N HIS A 24 16.19 13.72 -10.16
CA HIS A 24 16.83 15.05 -10.18
C HIS A 24 16.54 15.91 -8.94
N SER A 25 15.79 15.40 -7.97
CA SER A 25 15.54 16.07 -6.68
C SER A 25 15.29 15.04 -5.57
N PRO A 26 16.38 14.49 -5.00
CA PRO A 26 16.32 13.55 -3.88
C PRO A 26 15.57 14.11 -2.66
N GLU A 27 15.64 15.43 -2.42
CA GLU A 27 14.95 16.09 -1.32
C GLU A 27 13.43 16.03 -1.52
N ALA A 28 12.95 16.27 -2.75
CA ALA A 28 11.53 16.14 -3.08
C ALA A 28 11.07 14.68 -2.96
N PHE A 29 11.92 13.71 -3.30
CA PHE A 29 11.61 12.31 -3.08
C PHE A 29 11.49 11.98 -1.59
N GLN A 30 12.41 12.47 -0.76
CA GLN A 30 12.36 12.28 0.69
C GLN A 30 11.09 12.87 1.31
N GLU A 31 10.69 14.09 0.92
CA GLU A 31 9.41 14.69 1.32
C GLU A 31 8.22 13.82 0.92
N VAL A 32 8.22 13.27 -0.29
CA VAL A 32 7.19 12.34 -0.77
C VAL A 32 7.15 11.06 0.06
N LEU A 33 8.29 10.50 0.45
CA LEU A 33 8.35 9.33 1.33
C LEU A 33 7.74 9.63 2.70
N HIS A 34 8.04 10.78 3.30
CA HIS A 34 7.44 11.19 4.58
C HIS A 34 5.91 11.36 4.46
N MET A 35 5.45 12.10 3.43
CA MET A 35 4.02 12.27 3.16
C MET A 35 3.32 10.92 2.96
N LEU A 36 3.98 9.98 2.29
CA LEU A 36 3.46 8.65 2.03
C LEU A 36 3.32 7.85 3.33
N VAL A 37 4.32 7.86 4.21
CA VAL A 37 4.23 7.18 5.53
C VAL A 37 3.06 7.73 6.34
N GLU A 38 2.92 9.05 6.44
CA GLU A 38 1.84 9.71 7.17
C GLU A 38 0.46 9.40 6.58
N ARG A 39 0.33 9.51 5.25
CA ARG A 39 -0.95 9.29 4.59
C ARG A 39 -1.42 7.85 4.70
N PHE A 40 -0.51 6.88 4.58
CA PHE A 40 -0.85 5.48 4.76
C PHE A 40 -1.13 5.14 6.25
N GLN A 41 -0.58 5.90 7.21
CA GLN A 41 -0.91 5.74 8.63
C GLN A 41 -2.38 6.13 8.88
N ALA A 42 -2.78 7.33 8.43
CA ALA A 42 -4.16 7.79 8.54
C ALA A 42 -5.13 6.82 7.82
N LEU A 43 -4.76 6.36 6.62
CA LEU A 43 -5.58 5.43 5.87
C LEU A 43 -5.78 4.08 6.56
N LYS A 44 -4.79 3.56 7.29
CA LYS A 44 -4.94 2.33 8.08
C LYS A 44 -5.95 2.49 9.21
N GLU A 45 -5.94 3.63 9.88
CA GLU A 45 -6.89 3.93 10.95
C GLU A 45 -8.31 4.02 10.40
N GLU A 46 -8.48 4.73 9.28
CA GLU A 46 -9.75 4.80 8.56
C GLU A 46 -10.23 3.42 8.08
N LEU A 47 -9.35 2.63 7.47
CA LEU A 47 -9.68 1.27 7.03
C LEU A 47 -10.00 0.35 8.20
N GLY A 48 -9.31 0.48 9.34
CA GLY A 48 -9.63 -0.24 10.56
C GLY A 48 -11.07 0.01 11.00
N HIS A 49 -11.52 1.27 10.93
CA HIS A 49 -12.91 1.63 11.20
C HIS A 49 -13.88 1.00 10.19
N VAL A 50 -13.60 1.13 8.88
CA VAL A 50 -14.45 0.58 7.81
C VAL A 50 -14.59 -0.94 7.93
N VAL A 51 -13.50 -1.63 8.23
CA VAL A 51 -13.49 -3.08 8.40
C VAL A 51 -14.30 -3.50 9.63
N ALA A 52 -14.18 -2.76 10.74
CA ALA A 52 -14.94 -3.02 11.97
C ALA A 52 -16.45 -2.77 11.79
N THR A 53 -16.84 -1.71 11.08
CA THR A 53 -18.25 -1.36 10.83
C THR A 53 -18.86 -2.11 9.65
N ARG A 54 -18.05 -2.87 8.90
CA ARG A 54 -18.46 -3.62 7.70
C ARG A 54 -19.14 -2.74 6.64
N HIS A 55 -18.69 -1.49 6.50
CA HIS A 55 -19.30 -0.53 5.57
C HIS A 55 -18.81 -0.72 4.12
N HIS A 56 -19.48 -1.60 3.38
CA HIS A 56 -19.06 -2.05 2.03
C HIS A 56 -18.76 -0.92 1.03
N GLN A 57 -19.65 0.06 0.91
CA GLN A 57 -19.47 1.19 -0.02
C GLN A 57 -18.24 2.04 0.31
N GLU A 58 -17.93 2.17 1.60
CA GLU A 58 -16.77 2.94 2.04
C GLU A 58 -15.49 2.16 1.77
N LEU A 59 -15.49 0.85 2.02
CA LEU A 59 -14.36 -0.01 1.63
C LEU A 59 -14.10 0.08 0.12
N LEU A 60 -15.16 -0.02 -0.70
CA LEU A 60 -15.05 0.11 -2.15
C LEU A 60 -14.45 1.46 -2.57
N TYR A 61 -14.89 2.56 -1.94
CA TYR A 61 -14.35 3.90 -2.20
C TYR A 61 -12.88 4.02 -1.79
N LYS A 62 -12.49 3.55 -0.60
CA LYS A 62 -11.10 3.61 -0.12
C LYS A 62 -10.17 2.80 -1.02
N VAL A 63 -10.57 1.60 -1.43
CA VAL A 63 -9.76 0.76 -2.34
C VAL A 63 -9.71 1.36 -3.75
N HIS A 64 -10.77 2.06 -4.19
CA HIS A 64 -10.74 2.83 -5.44
C HIS A 64 -9.69 3.95 -5.43
N GLN A 65 -9.53 4.64 -4.30
CA GLN A 65 -8.48 5.66 -4.15
C GLN A 65 -7.09 5.02 -4.16
N LEU A 66 -6.93 3.90 -3.45
CA LEU A 66 -5.67 3.15 -3.36
C LEU A 66 -5.16 2.67 -4.71
N LYS A 67 -6.01 2.12 -5.58
CA LYS A 67 -5.56 1.67 -6.90
C LYS A 67 -5.08 2.82 -7.81
N GLY A 68 -5.44 4.07 -7.51
CA GLY A 68 -4.99 5.25 -8.26
C GLY A 68 -3.61 5.76 -7.82
N TYR A 69 -2.98 5.15 -6.82
CA TYR A 69 -1.66 5.57 -6.37
C TYR A 69 -0.56 5.29 -7.41
N PRO A 70 0.48 6.14 -7.51
CA PRO A 70 1.59 5.98 -8.43
C PRO A 70 2.62 4.94 -7.94
N LEU A 71 2.14 3.76 -7.53
CA LEU A 71 2.95 2.62 -7.11
C LEU A 71 2.50 1.42 -7.95
N ALA A 72 3.18 1.15 -9.07
CA ALA A 72 2.68 0.27 -10.12
C ALA A 72 2.33 -1.14 -9.61
N TYR A 73 3.20 -1.72 -8.77
CA TYR A 73 2.97 -3.03 -8.16
C TYR A 73 1.74 -3.02 -7.23
N SER A 74 1.72 -2.11 -6.24
CA SER A 74 0.64 -2.01 -5.26
C SER A 74 -0.71 -1.64 -5.91
N SER A 75 -0.68 -0.79 -6.94
CA SER A 75 -1.86 -0.42 -7.72
C SER A 75 -2.54 -1.63 -8.34
N GLN A 76 -1.78 -2.62 -8.84
CA GLN A 76 -2.33 -3.87 -9.38
C GLN A 76 -3.01 -4.71 -8.29
N ILE A 77 -2.40 -4.81 -7.10
CA ILE A 77 -3.00 -5.50 -5.94
C ILE A 77 -4.33 -4.85 -5.57
N PHE A 78 -4.34 -3.53 -5.39
CA PHE A 78 -5.55 -2.79 -5.04
C PHE A 78 -6.61 -2.86 -6.15
N ALA A 79 -6.23 -2.86 -7.42
CA ALA A 79 -7.16 -3.05 -8.54
C ALA A 79 -7.81 -4.43 -8.51
N GLY A 80 -7.05 -5.47 -8.17
CA GLY A 80 -7.55 -6.83 -7.99
C GLY A 80 -8.57 -6.93 -6.85
N VAL A 81 -8.27 -6.36 -5.69
CA VAL A 81 -9.19 -6.33 -4.53
C VAL A 81 -10.43 -5.49 -4.84
N TYR A 82 -10.28 -4.32 -5.48
CA TYR A 82 -11.39 -3.46 -5.92
C TYR A 82 -12.38 -4.23 -6.79
N ALA A 83 -11.88 -4.99 -7.77
CA ALA A 83 -12.72 -5.78 -8.67
C ALA A 83 -13.51 -6.87 -7.92
N GLN A 84 -12.92 -7.47 -6.89
CA GLN A 84 -13.60 -8.48 -6.05
C GLN A 84 -14.71 -7.86 -5.20
N ILE A 85 -14.43 -6.73 -4.53
CA ILE A 85 -15.41 -6.00 -3.71
C ILE A 85 -16.58 -5.53 -4.58
N TYR A 86 -16.28 -4.94 -5.74
CA TYR A 86 -17.30 -4.43 -6.66
C TYR A 86 -18.26 -5.52 -7.15
N ARG A 87 -17.73 -6.71 -7.45
CA ARG A 87 -18.52 -7.86 -7.94
C ARG A 87 -19.28 -8.60 -6.82
N THR A 88 -18.98 -8.31 -5.55
CA THR A 88 -19.51 -9.03 -4.41
C THR A 88 -20.15 -8.05 -3.41
N PRO A 89 -21.40 -7.61 -3.68
CA PRO A 89 -22.09 -6.62 -2.84
C PRO A 89 -22.51 -7.15 -1.46
N GLN A 90 -22.59 -8.47 -1.28
CA GLN A 90 -22.90 -9.14 -0.01
C GLN A 90 -21.80 -10.14 0.33
N PRO A 91 -20.64 -9.67 0.81
CA PRO A 91 -19.53 -10.56 1.14
C PRO A 91 -19.84 -11.41 2.37
N THR A 92 -19.36 -12.64 2.35
CA THR A 92 -19.23 -13.44 3.56
C THR A 92 -18.18 -12.82 4.49
N GLU A 93 -18.24 -13.17 5.78
CA GLU A 93 -17.23 -12.73 6.76
C GLU A 93 -15.80 -13.12 6.35
N VAL A 94 -15.63 -14.33 5.79
CA VAL A 94 -14.33 -14.81 5.31
C VAL A 94 -13.80 -13.94 4.17
N GLN A 95 -14.65 -13.57 3.20
CA GLN A 95 -14.26 -12.68 2.10
C GLN A 95 -13.90 -11.28 2.62
N TRP A 96 -14.69 -10.76 3.57
CA TRP A 96 -14.44 -9.46 4.17
C TRP A 96 -13.06 -9.41 4.85
N GLN A 97 -12.77 -10.41 5.69
CA GLN A 97 -11.48 -10.52 6.37
C GLN A 97 -10.33 -10.71 5.38
N ALA A 98 -10.51 -11.52 4.34
CA ALA A 98 -9.49 -11.73 3.31
C ALA A 98 -9.14 -10.44 2.57
N TRP A 99 -10.13 -9.64 2.16
CA TRP A 99 -9.87 -8.36 1.52
C TRP A 99 -9.19 -7.37 2.45
N ALA A 100 -9.67 -7.26 3.68
CA ALA A 100 -9.07 -6.39 4.69
C ALA A 100 -7.60 -6.74 4.92
N GLN A 101 -7.28 -8.02 5.05
CA GLN A 101 -5.92 -8.50 5.26
C GLN A 101 -4.98 -8.12 4.11
N VAL A 102 -5.37 -8.40 2.86
CA VAL A 102 -4.57 -8.04 1.67
C VAL A 102 -4.31 -6.54 1.59
N ILE A 103 -5.33 -5.71 1.85
CA ILE A 103 -5.18 -4.24 1.82
C ILE A 103 -4.20 -3.79 2.92
N LEU A 104 -4.38 -4.28 4.15
CA LEU A 104 -3.55 -3.89 5.29
C LEU A 104 -2.10 -4.34 5.12
N ASP A 105 -1.87 -5.55 4.61
CA ASP A 105 -0.52 -6.08 4.35
C ASP A 105 0.21 -5.24 3.30
N GLU A 106 -0.47 -4.89 2.21
CA GLU A 106 0.16 -4.07 1.17
C GLU A 106 0.45 -2.65 1.66
N ILE A 107 -0.46 -2.05 2.44
CA ILE A 107 -0.18 -0.75 3.06
C ILE A 107 1.01 -0.83 4.03
N ASN A 108 1.08 -1.88 4.86
CA ASN A 108 2.19 -2.07 5.77
C ASN A 108 3.52 -2.19 5.02
N ALA A 109 3.55 -2.96 3.93
CA ALA A 109 4.73 -3.13 3.09
C ALA A 109 5.21 -1.81 2.47
N ILE A 110 4.29 -0.98 1.97
CA ILE A 110 4.60 0.35 1.44
C ILE A 110 5.16 1.28 2.53
N GLN A 111 4.53 1.30 3.72
CA GLN A 111 5.02 2.13 4.84
C GLN A 111 6.40 1.68 5.30
N GLU A 112 6.65 0.38 5.37
CA GLU A 112 7.94 -0.16 5.77
C GLU A 112 9.03 0.15 4.73
N ALA A 113 8.74 -0.01 3.44
CA ALA A 113 9.64 0.37 2.35
C ALA A 113 10.03 1.86 2.45
N ALA A 114 9.04 2.73 2.65
CA ALA A 114 9.29 4.16 2.75
C ALA A 114 10.12 4.53 3.98
N ARG A 115 9.85 3.93 5.15
CA ARG A 115 10.65 4.13 6.37
C ARG A 115 12.09 3.67 6.22
N ARG A 116 12.32 2.50 5.61
CA ARG A 116 13.67 1.99 5.33
C ARG A 116 14.44 2.96 4.43
N ARG A 117 13.79 3.43 3.35
CA ARG A 117 14.41 4.37 2.42
C ARG A 117 14.71 5.74 3.05
N ILE A 118 13.84 6.26 3.91
CA ILE A 118 14.13 7.48 4.70
C ILE A 118 15.38 7.29 5.55
N ALA A 119 15.48 6.17 6.28
CA ALA A 119 16.64 5.89 7.13
C ALA A 119 17.94 5.74 6.33
N GLU A 120 17.89 5.22 5.10
CA GLU A 120 19.04 5.14 4.19
C GLU A 120 19.53 6.54 3.77
N TYR A 121 18.62 7.49 3.49
CA TYR A 121 18.98 8.87 3.19
C TYR A 121 19.55 9.63 4.40
N GLU A 122 19.05 9.39 5.60
CA GLU A 122 19.55 10.03 6.83
C GLU A 122 20.95 9.56 7.23
N GLN A 123 21.40 8.39 6.73
CA GLN A 123 22.71 7.80 7.03
C GLN A 123 23.77 8.08 5.95
N SER A 124 23.37 8.59 4.78
CA SER A 124 24.24 8.87 3.62
C SER A 124 24.76 10.31 3.63
#